data_AF-A0A1L5NG93-F1
#
_entry.id   AF-A0A1L5NG93-F1
#
_cell.length_a   1.000
_cell.length_b   1.000
_cell.length_c   1.000
_cell.angle_alpha   90.00
_cell.angle_beta   90.00
_cell.angle_gamma   90.00
#
_symmetry.space_group_name_H-M   'P 1'
#
loop_
_entity.id
_entity.type
_entity.pdbx_description
1 polymer ?
#
loop_
_entity_poly.entity_id
_entity_poly.type
_entity_poly.pdbx_seq_one_letter_code
_entity_poly.pdbx_strand_id
1 'polypeptide(L)' 'MSLMLNSSYSPEDLDVLRCALDAWCAEKRIDIKSAEARFAASAALDLYQAGHTDSEKLLTAMRSHKGL' A
#
# COMPACT_ATOMS: atom_id res chain seq x y z
N MET A 1 9.42 -0.13 21.72
CA MET A 1 8.22 -0.99 21.78
C MET A 1 7.03 -0.06 21.65
N SER A 2 6.54 0.13 20.42
CA SER A 2 5.39 1.01 20.18
C SER A 2 4.11 0.20 20.27
N LEU A 3 3.29 0.57 21.24
CA LEU A 3 2.01 -0.02 21.59
C LEU A 3 0.90 0.58 20.73
N MET A 4 -0.15 -0.22 20.52
CA MET A 4 -1.51 0.13 20.03
C MET A 4 -1.72 0.21 18.51
N LEU A 5 -1.70 -0.94 17.83
CA LEU A 5 -2.43 -1.15 16.57
C LEU A 5 -3.94 -1.24 16.87
N ASN A 6 -4.55 -0.11 17.24
CA ASN A 6 -6.00 0.05 17.33
C ASN A 6 -6.55 1.06 16.31
N SER A 7 -5.77 1.44 15.29
CA SER A 7 -6.37 1.98 14.07
C SER A 7 -7.17 0.85 13.43
N SER A 8 -8.44 0.78 13.78
CA SER A 8 -9.44 0.10 12.98
C SER A 8 -9.36 0.77 11.63
N TYR A 9 -8.68 0.14 10.66
CA TYR A 9 -8.68 0.63 9.29
C TYR A 9 -10.14 0.83 8.91
N SER A 10 -10.52 2.07 8.63
CA SER A 10 -11.84 2.33 8.11
C SER A 10 -11.92 1.70 6.72
N PRO A 11 -13.13 1.35 6.25
CA PRO A 11 -13.31 0.84 4.89
C PRO A 11 -12.74 1.80 3.84
N GLU A 12 -12.72 3.11 4.11
CA GLU A 12 -12.06 4.12 3.28
C GLU A 12 -10.53 3.90 3.18
N ASP A 13 -9.86 3.51 4.27
CA ASP A 13 -8.41 3.30 4.28
C ASP A 13 -8.04 2.04 3.49
N LEU A 14 -8.86 1.00 3.61
CA LEU A 14 -8.71 -0.22 2.83
C LEU A 14 -8.97 0.04 1.34
N ASP A 15 -9.91 0.92 1.00
CA ASP A 15 -10.18 1.34 -0.37
C ASP A 15 -9.00 2.12 -0.96
N VAL A 16 -8.44 3.07 -0.19
CA VAL A 16 -7.24 3.83 -0.56
C VAL A 16 -6.04 2.91 -0.82
N LEU A 17 -5.77 1.96 0.08
CA LEU A 17 -4.70 0.98 -0.05
C LEU A 17 -4.92 0.08 -1.27
N ARG A 18 -6.16 -0.37 -1.51
CA ARG A 18 -6.52 -1.22 -2.65
C ARG A 18 -6.41 -0.47 -3.97
N CYS A 19 -6.88 0.77 -4.04
CA CYS A 19 -6.75 1.64 -5.21
C CYS A 19 -5.28 1.90 -5.56
N ALA A 20 -4.44 2.21 -4.57
CA ALA A 20 -3.01 2.41 -4.78
C ALA A 20 -2.33 1.12 -5.28
N LEU A 21 -2.66 -0.03 -4.68
CA LEU A 21 -2.12 -1.32 -5.08
C LEU A 21 -2.58 -1.75 -6.48
N ASP A 22 -3.86 -1.56 -6.80
CA ASP A 22 -4.44 -1.92 -8.09
C ASP A 22 -3.82 -1.08 -9.21
N ALA A 23 -3.68 0.24 -9.01
CA ALA A 23 -2.99 1.12 -9.94
C ALA A 23 -1.52 0.73 -10.13
N TRP A 24 -0.81 0.36 -9.05
CA TRP A 24 0.57 -0.12 -9.14
C TRP A 24 0.67 -1.46 -9.90
N CYS A 25 -0.23 -2.41 -9.62
CA CYS A 25 -0.29 -3.70 -10.32
C CYS A 25 -0.61 -3.51 -11.81
N ALA A 26 -1.56 -2.64 -12.15
CA ALA A 26 -1.92 -2.32 -13.52
C ALA A 26 -0.75 -1.72 -14.31
N GLU A 27 0.02 -0.83 -13.68
CA GLU A 27 1.17 -0.18 -14.31
C GLU A 27 2.34 -1.15 -14.54
N LYS A 28 2.60 -2.04 -13.58
CA LYS A 28 3.65 -3.06 -13.70
C LYS A 28 3.20 -4.32 -14.47
N ARG A 29 1.91 -4.43 -14.80
CA ARG A 29 1.25 -5.64 -15.32
C ARG A 29 1.51 -6.88 -14.47
N ILE A 30 1.47 -6.69 -13.16
CA ILE A 30 1.64 -7.75 -12.18
C ILE A 30 0.25 -8.22 -11.73
N ASP A 31 0.08 -9.53 -11.61
CA ASP A 31 -1.16 -10.07 -11.06
C ASP A 31 -1.24 -9.76 -9.56
N ILE A 32 -2.40 -9.29 -9.10
CA ILE A 32 -2.60 -8.94 -7.68
C ILE A 32 -2.44 -10.14 -6.73
N LYS A 33 -2.46 -11.37 -7.25
CA LYS A 33 -2.19 -12.60 -6.50
C LYS A 33 -0.71 -12.98 -6.50
N SER A 34 0.14 -12.28 -7.24
CA SER A 34 1.57 -12.54 -7.29
C SER A 34 2.28 -12.14 -6.00
N ALA A 35 3.45 -12.73 -5.77
CA ALA A 35 4.28 -12.41 -4.62
C ALA A 35 4.69 -10.92 -4.61
N GLU A 36 4.92 -10.33 -5.79
CA GLU A 36 5.24 -8.90 -5.92
C GLU A 36 4.08 -8.00 -5.45
N ALA A 37 2.84 -8.32 -5.82
CA ALA A 37 1.67 -7.57 -5.38
C ALA A 37 1.49 -7.67 -3.85
N ARG A 38 1.78 -8.83 -3.27
CA ARG A 38 1.74 -9.02 -1.81
C ARG A 38 2.84 -8.23 -1.10
N PHE A 39 4.02 -8.14 -1.71
CA PHE A 39 5.12 -7.31 -1.22
C PHE A 39 4.77 -5.82 -1.29
N ALA A 40 4.18 -5.40 -2.41
CA ALA A 40 3.68 -4.05 -2.62
C ALA A 40 2.58 -3.68 -1.61
N ALA A 41 1.62 -4.59 -1.35
CA ALA A 41 0.58 -4.41 -0.35
C ALA A 41 1.16 -4.25 1.06
N SER A 42 2.21 -5.01 1.37
CA SER A 42 2.90 -4.92 2.67
C SER A 42 3.62 -3.58 2.81
N ALA A 43 4.33 -3.14 1.77
CA ALA A 43 4.97 -1.83 1.72
C ALA A 43 3.95 -0.68 1.82
N ALA A 44 2.78 -0.82 1.19
CA ALA A 44 1.68 0.13 1.29
C ALA A 44 1.14 0.25 2.72
N LEU A 45 0.99 -0.87 3.43
CA LEU A 45 0.59 -0.87 4.84
C LEU A 45 1.64 -0.21 5.74
N ASP A 46 2.92 -0.52 5.56
CA ASP A 46 4.03 0.12 6.29
C ASP A 46 4.03 1.65 6.09
N LEU A 47 3.86 2.10 4.85
CA LEU A 47 3.77 3.54 4.52
C LEU A 47 2.53 4.20 5.14
N TYR A 48 1.38 3.52 5.09
CA TYR A 48 0.15 4.02 5.69
C TYR A 48 0.30 4.18 7.21
N GLN A 49 0.93 3.21 7.88
CA GLN A 49 1.29 3.29 9.30
C GLN A 49 2.30 4.39 9.62
N ALA A 50 3.19 4.71 8.68
CA ALA A 50 4.10 5.84 8.80
C ALA A 50 3.40 7.21 8.65
N GLY A 51 2.10 7.24 8.33
CA GLY A 51 1.28 8.44 8.22
C GLY A 51 0.93 8.83 6.78
N HIS A 52 1.20 7.97 5.80
CA HIS A 52 0.81 8.21 4.40
C HIS A 52 -0.62 7.72 4.14
N THR A 53 -1.61 8.57 4.43
CA THR A 53 -3.03 8.24 4.27
C THR A 53 -3.61 8.52 2.88
N ASP A 54 -2.82 9.08 1.96
CA ASP A 54 -3.25 9.39 0.58
C ASP A 54 -2.85 8.29 -0.41
N SER A 55 -3.78 7.87 -1.26
CA SER A 55 -3.54 6.87 -2.33
C SER A 55 -2.48 7.32 -3.33
N GLU A 56 -2.45 8.60 -3.71
CA GLU A 56 -1.41 9.15 -4.59
C GLU A 56 -0.02 9.16 -3.94
N LYS A 57 0.06 9.47 -2.64
CA LYS A 57 1.34 9.44 -1.89
C LYS A 57 1.81 8.00 -1.73
N LEU A 58 0.90 7.08 -1.43
CA LEU A 58 1.18 5.65 -1.39
C LEU A 58 1.68 5.15 -2.73
N LEU A 59 0.99 5.46 -3.83
CA LEU A 59 1.39 5.05 -5.18
C LEU A 59 2.78 5.61 -5.55
N THR A 60 3.01 6.89 -5.27
CA THR A 60 4.29 7.56 -5.53
C THR A 60 5.42 6.95 -4.70
N ALA A 61 5.15 6.66 -3.42
CA ALA A 61 6.10 6.01 -2.54
C ALA A 61 6.36 4.57 -2.96
N MET A 62 5.35 3.80 -3.38
CA MET A 62 5.49 2.44 -3.91
C MET A 62 6.30 2.40 -5.21
N ARG A 63 6.12 3.38 -6.12
CA ARG A 63 6.97 3.54 -7.31
C ARG A 63 8.41 3.92 -6.98
N SER A 64 8.58 4.78 -5.97
CA SER A 64 9.90 5.25 -5.53
C SER A 64 10.60 4.23 -4.65
N HIS A 65 9.87 3.26 -4.10
CA HIS A 65 10.40 2.16 -3.32
C HIS A 65 11.22 1.27 -4.24
N LYS A 66 12.52 1.54 -4.27
CA LYS A 66 13.53 0.92 -5.11
C LYS A 66 13.76 -0.54 -4.72
N GLY A 67 12.77 -1.37 -5.02
CA GLY A 67 12.71 -2.81 -4.71
C GLY A 67 11.50 -3.52 -5.32
N LEU A 68 10.70 -2.81 -6.12
CA LEU A 68 9.45 -3.22 -6.77
C LEU A 68 9.51 -2.93 -8.27
#